data_AF-A0A1V4MWX6-F1
#
_entry.id   AF-A0A1V4MWX6-F1
#
_cell.length_a   1.000
_cell.length_b   1.000
_cell.length_c   1.000
_cell.angle_alpha   90.00
_cell.angle_beta   90.00
_cell.angle_gamma   90.00
#
_symmetry.space_group_name_H-M   'P 1'
#
loop_
_entity.id
_entity.type
_entity.pdbx_description
1 polymer ?
#
loop_
_entity_poly.entity_id
_entity_poly.type
_entity_poly.pdbx_seq_one_letter_code
_entity_poly.pdbx_strand_id
1 'polypeptide(L)'
;MTYRDVPTETMDRLFLYMRALTCLRREKSETVSSSRLAEICNVNAPKVRKDLSYFGEFGVRGVGYNVNELLDHIRRILKLDRSVNVALIGAGNIGRALITHSSFQLEGFNISMAFDIDREKIGTRVGSITVEDMMDFPDRVEEEGIDLAILAVPEEVAPEIARIIADTNIISILSFAPCELCMPENVKVTCVDLSMEMARLLYNSRQTVTRKKKERKP
;
A
#
# COMPACT_ATOMS: atom_id res chain seq x y z
N MET A 1 8.79 -18.74 3.46
CA MET A 1 9.32 -18.95 2.09
C MET A 1 9.96 -17.66 1.62
N THR A 2 11.26 -17.66 1.30
CA THR A 2 11.94 -16.47 0.74
C THR A 2 11.94 -16.57 -0.78
N TYR A 3 11.08 -15.79 -1.45
CA TYR A 3 11.06 -15.67 -2.90
C TYR A 3 12.21 -14.76 -3.35
N ARG A 4 13.43 -15.31 -3.39
CA ARG A 4 14.58 -14.65 -4.03
C ARG A 4 14.27 -14.66 -5.53
N ASP A 5 14.32 -13.49 -6.19
CA ASP A 5 14.10 -13.27 -7.65
C ASP A 5 12.67 -12.91 -8.14
N VAL A 6 11.85 -12.28 -7.30
CA VAL A 6 10.59 -11.66 -7.76
C VAL A 6 10.85 -10.21 -8.22
N PRO A 7 10.52 -9.83 -9.47
CA PRO A 7 10.58 -8.43 -9.90
C PRO A 7 9.66 -7.53 -9.07
N THR A 8 10.11 -6.33 -8.72
CA THR A 8 9.33 -5.38 -7.91
C THR A 8 7.95 -5.11 -8.53
N GLU A 9 7.88 -4.95 -9.85
CA GLU A 9 6.62 -4.67 -10.56
C GLU A 9 5.64 -5.86 -10.48
N THR A 10 6.12 -7.06 -10.19
CA THR A 10 5.26 -8.23 -9.95
C THR A 10 4.50 -8.07 -8.64
N MET A 11 5.12 -7.50 -7.59
CA MET A 11 4.44 -7.22 -6.32
C MET A 11 3.29 -6.22 -6.52
N ASP A 12 3.51 -5.15 -7.28
CA ASP A 12 2.47 -4.17 -7.61
C ASP A 12 1.27 -4.84 -8.32
N ARG A 13 1.56 -5.74 -9.26
CA ARG A 13 0.51 -6.47 -10.00
C ARG A 13 -0.20 -7.51 -9.12
N LEU A 14 0.48 -8.15 -8.17
CA LEU A 14 -0.19 -9.01 -7.19
C LEU A 14 -1.24 -8.26 -6.39
N PHE A 15 -0.96 -7.01 -6.00
CA PHE A 15 -1.94 -6.18 -5.32
C PHE A 15 -3.17 -5.90 -6.21
N LEU A 16 -2.96 -5.64 -7.50
CA LEU A 16 -4.06 -5.49 -8.47
C LEU A 16 -4.88 -6.78 -8.63
N TYR A 17 -4.22 -7.94 -8.68
CA TYR A 17 -4.89 -9.24 -8.73
C TYR A 17 -5.71 -9.49 -7.46
N MET A 18 -5.17 -9.18 -6.28
CA MET A 18 -5.87 -9.28 -5.01
C MET A 18 -7.17 -8.45 -5.02
N ARG A 19 -7.12 -7.21 -5.50
CA ARG A 19 -8.31 -6.35 -5.61
C ARG A 19 -9.35 -6.93 -6.57
N ALA A 20 -8.93 -7.36 -7.75
CA ALA A 20 -9.82 -8.00 -8.73
C ALA A 20 -10.49 -9.26 -8.17
N LEU A 21 -9.71 -10.13 -7.53
CA LEU A 21 -10.21 -11.36 -6.90
C LEU A 21 -11.14 -11.08 -5.72
N THR A 22 -10.89 -10.00 -4.96
CA THR A 22 -11.78 -9.56 -3.88
C THR A 22 -13.15 -9.17 -4.43
N CYS A 23 -13.20 -8.47 -5.57
CA CYS A 23 -14.45 -8.16 -6.25
C CYS A 23 -15.15 -9.42 -6.76
N LEU A 24 -14.42 -10.30 -7.46
CA LEU A 24 -14.97 -11.57 -7.97
C LEU A 24 -15.54 -12.46 -6.86
N ARG A 25 -14.88 -12.48 -5.69
CA ARG A 25 -15.37 -13.19 -4.50
C ARG A 25 -16.70 -12.61 -3.99
N ARG A 26 -16.85 -11.28 -3.98
CA ARG A 26 -18.13 -10.62 -3.61
C ARG A 26 -19.24 -10.95 -4.60
N GLU A 27 -18.89 -11.09 -5.88
CA GLU A 27 -19.78 -11.54 -6.95
C GLU A 27 -20.05 -13.06 -6.92
N LYS A 28 -19.49 -13.79 -5.95
CA LYS A 28 -19.61 -15.25 -5.79
C LYS A 28 -19.08 -16.04 -7.00
N SER A 29 -18.11 -15.50 -7.73
CA SER A 29 -17.40 -16.23 -8.78
C SER A 29 -16.48 -17.28 -8.15
N GLU A 30 -16.64 -18.55 -8.52
CA GLU A 30 -15.80 -19.63 -8.02
C GLU A 30 -14.44 -19.70 -8.72
N THR A 31 -14.43 -19.45 -10.04
CA THR A 31 -13.21 -19.53 -10.86
C THR A 31 -13.03 -18.31 -11.76
N VAL A 32 -11.78 -18.04 -12.14
CA VAL A 32 -11.43 -16.98 -13.09
C VAL A 32 -10.32 -17.44 -14.03
N SER A 33 -10.45 -17.15 -15.33
CA SER A 33 -9.39 -17.45 -16.30
C SER A 33 -8.28 -16.39 -16.25
N SER A 34 -7.07 -16.74 -16.69
CA SER A 34 -5.97 -15.77 -16.83
C SER A 34 -6.32 -14.60 -17.76
N SER A 35 -7.15 -14.84 -18.77
CA SER A 35 -7.58 -13.81 -19.71
C SER A 35 -8.55 -12.82 -19.06
N ARG A 36 -9.50 -13.32 -18.26
CA ARG A 36 -10.45 -12.47 -17.54
C ARG A 36 -9.75 -11.67 -16.43
N LEU A 37 -8.86 -12.30 -15.67
CA LEU A 37 -8.09 -11.60 -14.64
C LEU A 37 -7.18 -10.52 -15.26
N ALA A 38 -6.56 -10.82 -16.40
CA ALA A 38 -5.76 -9.87 -17.17
C ALA A 38 -6.57 -8.66 -17.64
N GLU A 39 -7.78 -8.89 -18.15
CA GLU A 39 -8.70 -7.83 -18.58
C GLU A 39 -9.07 -6.88 -17.43
N ILE A 40 -9.48 -7.44 -16.28
CA ILE A 40 -9.86 -6.63 -15.10
C ILE A 40 -8.67 -5.79 -14.61
N CYS A 41 -7.46 -6.34 -14.65
CA CYS A 41 -6.26 -5.67 -14.16
C CYS A 41 -5.51 -4.86 -15.23
N ASN A 42 -6.05 -4.77 -16.46
CA ASN A 42 -5.43 -4.09 -17.60
C ASN A 42 -3.97 -4.53 -17.86
N VAL A 43 -3.74 -5.84 -17.86
CA VAL A 43 -2.45 -6.48 -18.17
C VAL A 43 -2.66 -7.58 -19.22
N ASN A 44 -1.58 -8.24 -19.66
CA ASN A 44 -1.67 -9.35 -20.60
C ASN A 44 -1.74 -10.71 -19.88
N ALA A 45 -2.55 -11.65 -20.39
CA ALA A 45 -2.71 -12.98 -19.78
C ALA A 45 -1.41 -13.80 -19.62
N PRO A 46 -0.43 -13.77 -20.56
CA PRO A 46 0.88 -14.39 -20.33
C PRO A 46 1.63 -13.78 -19.14
N LYS A 47 1.44 -12.48 -18.86
CA LYS A 47 2.07 -11.78 -17.74
C LYS A 47 1.47 -12.23 -16.41
N VAL A 48 0.14 -12.37 -16.33
CA VAL A 48 -0.54 -12.98 -15.16
C VAL A 48 0.03 -14.36 -14.87
N ARG A 49 0.10 -15.24 -15.88
CA ARG A 49 0.65 -16.60 -15.70
C ARG A 49 2.10 -16.60 -15.23
N LYS A 50 2.93 -15.74 -15.82
CA LYS A 50 4.34 -15.58 -15.42
C LYS A 50 4.46 -15.08 -13.99
N ASP A 51 3.69 -14.06 -13.62
CA ASP A 51 3.70 -13.48 -12.28
C ASP A 51 3.31 -14.50 -11.22
N LEU A 52 2.23 -15.25 -11.45
CA LEU A 52 1.79 -16.30 -10.52
C LEU A 52 2.81 -17.45 -10.44
N SER A 53 3.47 -17.81 -11.55
CA SER A 53 4.46 -18.91 -11.56
C SER A 53 5.67 -18.69 -10.64
N TYR A 54 5.98 -17.44 -10.26
CA TYR A 54 7.04 -17.16 -9.27
C TYR A 54 6.70 -17.67 -7.87
N PHE A 55 5.42 -17.88 -7.56
CA PHE A 55 4.96 -18.20 -6.20
C PHE A 55 4.37 -19.60 -6.07
N GLY A 56 4.39 -20.40 -7.15
CA GLY A 56 3.90 -21.77 -7.17
C GLY A 56 3.07 -22.07 -8.40
N GLU A 57 2.47 -23.26 -8.40
CA GLU A 57 1.52 -23.67 -9.43
C GLU A 57 0.12 -23.22 -9.03
N PHE A 58 -0.51 -22.45 -9.92
CA PHE A 58 -1.85 -21.93 -9.72
C PHE A 58 -2.76 -22.35 -10.87
N GLY A 59 -3.96 -22.81 -10.51
CA GLY A 59 -5.04 -23.10 -11.44
C GLY A 59 -4.91 -24.41 -12.19
N VAL A 60 -5.96 -24.73 -12.95
CA VAL A 60 -6.07 -25.97 -13.74
C VAL A 60 -6.30 -25.61 -15.20
N ARG A 61 -5.56 -26.27 -16.10
CA ARG A 61 -5.68 -26.04 -17.54
C ARG A 61 -7.11 -26.31 -18.00
N GLY A 62 -7.74 -25.34 -18.67
CA GLY A 62 -9.12 -25.43 -19.13
C GLY A 62 -10.18 -24.99 -18.10
N VAL A 63 -9.81 -24.81 -16.83
CA VAL A 63 -10.72 -24.36 -15.75
C VAL A 63 -10.38 -22.93 -15.30
N GLY A 64 -9.09 -22.62 -15.12
CA GLY A 64 -8.63 -21.35 -14.56
C GLY A 64 -8.23 -21.47 -13.10
N TYR A 65 -8.30 -20.36 -12.37
CA TYR A 65 -7.91 -20.26 -10.96
C TYR A 65 -9.14 -20.29 -10.08
N ASN A 66 -9.10 -21.03 -8.96
CA ASN A 66 -10.09 -20.86 -7.90
C ASN A 66 -9.91 -19.48 -7.26
N VAL A 67 -10.98 -18.69 -7.20
CA VAL A 67 -10.93 -17.29 -6.77
C VAL A 67 -10.51 -17.18 -5.30
N ASN A 68 -11.08 -18.01 -4.42
CA ASN A 68 -10.80 -17.96 -2.99
C ASN A 68 -9.38 -18.43 -2.69
N GLU A 69 -8.98 -19.57 -3.23
CA GLU A 69 -7.63 -20.13 -3.01
C GLU A 69 -6.53 -19.19 -3.51
N LEU A 70 -6.71 -18.63 -4.73
CA LEU A 70 -5.75 -17.69 -5.29
C LEU A 70 -5.70 -16.39 -4.48
N LEU A 71 -6.85 -15.85 -4.06
CA LEU A 71 -6.91 -14.66 -3.23
C LEU A 71 -6.18 -14.86 -1.90
N ASP A 72 -6.47 -15.95 -1.20
CA ASP A 72 -5.86 -16.23 0.11
C ASP A 72 -4.35 -16.46 -0.02
N HIS A 73 -3.90 -17.08 -1.12
CA HIS A 73 -2.47 -17.25 -1.38
C HIS A 73 -1.79 -15.92 -1.68
N ILE A 74 -2.39 -15.07 -2.53
CA ILE A 74 -1.87 -13.73 -2.82
C ILE A 74 -1.80 -12.89 -1.54
N ARG A 75 -2.83 -12.93 -0.67
CA ARG A 75 -2.80 -12.24 0.62
C ARG A 75 -1.62 -12.70 1.48
N ARG A 76 -1.36 -14.01 1.56
CA ARG A 76 -0.18 -14.55 2.29
C ARG A 76 1.15 -14.08 1.70
N ILE A 77 1.28 -14.02 0.38
CA ILE A 77 2.50 -13.50 -0.28
C ILE A 77 2.71 -12.03 0.06
N LEU A 78 1.64 -11.24 0.05
CA LEU A 78 1.66 -9.81 0.38
C LEU A 78 1.72 -9.54 1.89
N LYS A 79 1.72 -10.58 2.74
CA LYS A 79 1.63 -10.48 4.21
C LYS A 79 0.37 -9.75 4.72
N LEU A 80 -0.73 -9.90 3.98
CA LEU A 80 -2.06 -9.35 4.27
C LEU A 80 -3.04 -10.47 4.66
N ASP A 81 -2.56 -11.65 5.04
CA ASP A 81 -3.37 -12.75 5.56
C ASP A 81 -3.94 -12.46 6.95
N ARG A 82 -3.32 -11.55 7.68
CA ARG A 82 -3.88 -10.86 8.84
C ARG A 82 -4.11 -9.38 8.54
N SER A 83 -4.91 -8.72 9.39
CA SER A 83 -4.99 -7.26 9.35
C SER A 83 -3.66 -6.66 9.78
N VAL A 84 -3.16 -5.69 9.02
CA VAL A 84 -1.98 -4.89 9.36
C VAL A 84 -2.45 -3.70 10.18
N ASN A 85 -1.99 -3.58 11.43
CA ASN A 85 -2.35 -2.45 12.27
C ASN A 85 -1.45 -1.26 11.92
N VAL A 86 -2.08 -0.11 11.70
CA VAL A 86 -1.45 1.11 11.21
C VAL A 86 -1.67 2.26 12.19
N ALA A 87 -0.57 2.89 12.60
CA ALA A 87 -0.60 4.16 13.32
C ALA A 87 -0.43 5.32 12.34
N LEU A 88 -1.31 6.32 12.40
CA LEU A 88 -1.15 7.56 11.67
C LEU A 88 -0.56 8.63 12.59
N ILE A 89 0.49 9.32 12.14
CA ILE A 89 1.08 10.46 12.86
C ILE A 89 0.86 11.72 12.03
N GLY A 90 0.17 12.70 12.62
CA GLY A 90 -0.28 13.93 11.96
C GLY A 90 -1.74 13.84 11.51
N ALA A 91 -2.66 14.34 12.35
CA ALA A 91 -4.10 14.42 12.08
C ALA A 91 -4.49 15.72 11.33
N GLY A 92 -3.63 16.16 10.40
CA GLY A 92 -3.89 17.28 9.49
C GLY A 92 -4.84 16.90 8.34
N ASN A 93 -4.87 17.71 7.28
CA ASN A 93 -5.76 17.46 6.14
C ASN A 93 -5.55 16.10 5.49
N ILE A 94 -4.29 15.73 5.19
CA ILE A 94 -3.96 14.43 4.59
C ILE A 94 -4.29 13.30 5.55
N GLY A 95 -3.84 13.39 6.81
CA GLY A 95 -4.10 12.37 7.82
C GLY A 95 -5.59 12.09 8.03
N ARG A 96 -6.40 13.13 8.14
CA ARG A 96 -7.86 12.99 8.25
C ARG A 96 -8.49 12.36 7.02
N ALA A 97 -8.00 12.71 5.82
CA ALA A 97 -8.46 12.08 4.58
C ALA A 97 -8.11 10.59 4.54
N LEU A 98 -6.93 10.19 5.03
CA LEU A 98 -6.53 8.79 5.11
C LEU A 98 -7.38 7.98 6.10
N ILE A 99 -7.65 8.52 7.29
CA ILE A 99 -8.51 7.85 8.30
C ILE A 99 -9.93 7.63 7.77
N THR A 100 -10.48 8.63 7.10
CA THR A 100 -11.86 8.55 6.59
C THR A 100 -12.01 7.71 5.32
N HIS A 101 -10.90 7.24 4.75
CA HIS A 101 -10.90 6.45 3.53
C HIS A 101 -11.13 4.96 3.81
N SER A 102 -12.35 4.48 3.58
CA SER A 102 -12.77 3.10 3.87
C SER A 102 -12.03 2.00 3.09
N SER A 103 -11.30 2.34 2.02
CA SER A 103 -10.68 1.32 1.16
C SER A 103 -9.49 0.61 1.82
N PHE A 104 -8.77 1.27 2.74
CA PHE A 104 -7.62 0.66 3.42
C PHE A 104 -8.02 -0.58 4.21
N GLN A 105 -9.13 -0.48 4.96
CA GLN A 105 -9.65 -1.59 5.74
C GLN A 105 -10.04 -2.78 4.84
N LEU A 106 -10.64 -2.50 3.68
CA LEU A 106 -10.97 -3.54 2.69
C LEU A 106 -9.72 -4.21 2.10
N GLU A 107 -8.62 -3.49 2.01
CA GLU A 107 -7.33 -3.98 1.52
C GLU A 107 -6.49 -4.67 2.60
N GLY A 108 -6.94 -4.67 3.86
CA GLY A 108 -6.28 -5.35 4.99
C GLY A 108 -5.43 -4.43 5.87
N PHE A 109 -5.51 -3.12 5.67
CA PHE A 109 -4.84 -2.11 6.49
C PHE A 109 -5.83 -1.47 7.45
N ASN A 110 -5.63 -1.67 8.73
CA ASN A 110 -6.47 -1.11 9.79
C ASN A 110 -5.74 0.08 10.41
N ILE A 111 -6.13 1.31 10.03
CA ILE A 111 -5.69 2.50 10.76
C ILE A 111 -6.41 2.47 12.11
N SER A 112 -5.72 2.01 13.15
CA SER A 112 -6.29 1.79 14.49
C SER A 112 -6.09 2.99 15.40
N MET A 113 -5.04 3.79 15.16
CA MET A 113 -4.65 4.91 15.99
C MET A 113 -4.22 6.12 15.17
N ALA A 114 -4.37 7.30 15.76
CA ALA A 114 -3.91 8.56 15.21
C ALA A 114 -3.27 9.40 16.30
N PHE A 115 -2.14 10.04 16.01
CA PHE A 115 -1.37 10.85 16.95
C PHE A 115 -1.13 12.25 16.40
N ASP A 116 -1.10 13.25 17.26
CA ASP A 116 -0.71 14.63 16.91
C ASP A 116 -0.08 15.31 18.14
N ILE A 117 0.67 16.40 17.91
CA ILE A 117 1.24 17.23 18.98
C ILE A 117 0.35 18.45 19.29
N ASP A 118 -0.58 18.76 18.38
CA ASP A 118 -1.49 19.88 18.50
C ASP A 118 -2.58 19.57 19.54
N ARG A 119 -2.52 20.28 20.67
CA ARG A 119 -3.48 20.15 21.77
C ARG A 119 -4.92 20.41 21.38
N GLU A 120 -5.18 21.17 20.32
CA GLU A 120 -6.54 21.37 19.82
C GLU A 120 -7.09 20.14 19.10
N LYS A 121 -6.21 19.27 18.59
CA LYS A 121 -6.60 18.02 17.92
C LYS A 121 -6.62 16.83 18.86
N ILE A 122 -5.75 16.79 19.86
CA ILE A 122 -5.71 15.69 20.83
C ILE A 122 -7.08 15.56 21.52
N GLY A 123 -7.61 14.34 21.59
CA GLY A 123 -8.93 14.02 22.10
C GLY A 123 -10.08 14.23 21.10
N THR A 124 -9.83 14.84 19.93
CA THR A 124 -10.84 14.95 18.88
C THR A 124 -11.03 13.62 18.15
N ARG A 125 -12.20 13.43 17.53
CA ARG A 125 -12.50 12.26 16.73
C ARG A 125 -12.41 12.54 15.24
N VAL A 126 -11.77 11.61 14.53
CA VAL A 126 -11.71 11.57 13.07
C VAL A 126 -12.24 10.19 12.64
N GLY A 127 -13.43 10.17 12.05
CA GLY A 127 -14.13 8.89 11.81
C GLY A 127 -14.39 8.16 13.14
N SER A 128 -13.87 6.93 13.25
CA SER A 128 -13.95 6.10 14.46
C SER A 128 -12.74 6.23 15.39
N ILE A 129 -11.71 6.99 15.01
CA ILE A 129 -10.43 7.07 15.74
C ILE A 129 -10.40 8.35 16.57
N THR A 130 -9.94 8.26 17.82
CA THR A 130 -9.63 9.42 18.65
C THR A 130 -8.17 9.76 18.49
N VAL A 131 -7.84 11.03 18.30
CA VAL A 131 -6.44 11.48 18.19
C VAL A 131 -5.82 11.47 19.59
N GLU A 132 -4.73 10.73 19.74
CA GLU A 132 -3.95 10.58 20.97
C GLU A 132 -2.73 11.54 20.95
N ASP A 133 -2.15 11.79 22.13
CA ASP A 133 -0.94 12.60 22.25
C ASP A 133 0.26 11.81 21.70
N MET A 134 1.11 12.44 20.89
CA MET A 134 2.33 11.82 20.37
C MET A 134 3.25 11.29 21.49
N MET A 135 3.18 11.85 22.70
CA MET A 135 3.93 11.35 23.86
C MET A 135 3.56 9.92 24.25
N ASP A 136 2.33 9.49 24.00
CA ASP A 136 1.84 8.14 24.33
C ASP A 136 2.23 7.11 23.25
N PHE A 137 2.72 7.57 22.09
CA PHE A 137 2.98 6.72 20.93
C PHE A 137 3.84 5.49 21.22
N PRO A 138 5.02 5.58 21.89
CA PRO A 138 5.87 4.41 22.10
C PRO A 138 5.17 3.29 22.89
N ASP A 139 4.42 3.64 23.92
CA ASP A 139 3.70 2.67 24.77
C ASP A 139 2.56 2.01 23.98
N ARG A 140 1.81 2.81 23.22
CA ARG A 140 0.65 2.35 22.45
C ARG A 140 1.04 1.44 21.28
N VAL A 141 2.24 1.60 20.71
CA VAL A 141 2.74 0.76 19.62
C VAL A 141 2.83 -0.71 20.02
N GLU A 142 3.32 -1.00 21.22
CA GLU A 142 3.42 -2.38 21.71
C GLU A 142 2.05 -2.95 22.10
N GLU A 143 1.22 -2.16 22.79
CA GLU A 143 -0.11 -2.57 23.26
C GLU A 143 -1.04 -2.98 22.11
N GLU A 144 -1.06 -2.20 21.04
CA GLU A 144 -1.96 -2.41 19.89
C GLU A 144 -1.31 -3.23 18.77
N GLY A 145 -0.03 -3.59 18.92
CA GLY A 145 0.73 -4.37 17.93
C GLY A 145 0.79 -3.67 16.57
N ILE A 146 1.26 -2.43 16.53
CA ILE A 146 1.37 -1.67 15.28
C ILE A 146 2.45 -2.25 14.37
N ASP A 147 2.09 -2.55 13.12
CA ASP A 147 3.02 -3.09 12.11
C ASP A 147 3.61 -1.99 11.21
N LEU A 148 2.88 -0.88 11.00
CA LEU A 148 3.22 0.18 10.04
C LEU A 148 2.87 1.57 10.58
N ALA A 149 3.76 2.54 10.38
CA ALA A 149 3.49 3.95 10.67
C ALA A 149 3.28 4.75 9.37
N ILE A 150 2.28 5.63 9.35
CA ILE A 150 2.09 6.65 8.31
C ILE A 150 2.49 8.00 8.88
N LEU A 151 3.45 8.69 8.25
CA LEU A 151 3.82 10.06 8.59
C LEU A 151 3.10 11.02 7.65
N ALA A 152 2.13 11.76 8.20
CA ALA A 152 1.37 12.81 7.52
C ALA A 152 1.62 14.18 8.20
N VAL A 153 2.87 14.42 8.58
CA VAL A 153 3.36 15.64 9.23
C VAL A 153 4.09 16.55 8.22
N PRO A 154 4.28 17.84 8.53
CA PRO A 154 5.16 18.72 7.77
C PRO A 154 6.60 18.18 7.70
N GLU A 155 7.33 18.56 6.65
CA GLU A 155 8.70 18.14 6.39
C GLU A 155 9.64 18.44 7.56
N GLU A 156 9.46 19.60 8.19
CA GLU A 156 10.34 20.11 9.24
C GLU A 156 10.32 19.22 10.50
N VAL A 157 9.23 18.51 10.72
CA VAL A 157 8.98 17.70 11.93
C VAL A 157 9.22 16.21 11.66
N ALA A 158 9.18 15.78 10.39
CA ALA A 158 9.30 14.37 10.02
C ALA A 158 10.57 13.68 10.55
N PRO A 159 11.78 14.30 10.56
CA PRO A 159 12.98 13.68 11.12
C PRO A 159 12.91 13.41 12.63
N GLU A 160 12.22 14.27 13.38
CA GLU A 160 12.06 14.09 14.83
C GLU A 160 11.13 12.90 15.11
N ILE A 161 9.99 12.83 14.43
CA ILE A 161 9.05 11.72 14.52
C ILE A 161 9.70 10.40 14.09
N ALA A 162 10.51 10.43 13.04
CA ALA A 162 11.23 9.27 12.54
C ALA A 162 12.16 8.67 13.61
N ARG A 163 12.83 9.51 14.42
CA ARG A 163 13.65 9.04 15.55
C ARG A 163 12.81 8.35 16.62
N ILE A 164 11.65 8.92 16.98
CA ILE A 164 10.74 8.31 17.95
C ILE A 164 10.30 6.92 17.45
N ILE A 165 9.95 6.80 16.17
CA ILE A 165 9.58 5.50 15.57
C ILE A 165 10.76 4.52 15.57
N ALA A 166 11.99 4.99 15.36
CA ALA A 166 13.18 4.15 15.37
C ALA A 166 13.45 3.47 16.72
N ASP A 167 12.94 4.04 17.81
CA ASP A 167 13.01 3.47 19.16
C ASP A 167 11.89 2.45 19.45
N THR A 168 11.00 2.19 18.47
CA THR A 168 9.93 1.19 18.57
C THR A 168 10.24 -0.08 17.76
N ASN A 169 9.33 -1.06 17.79
CA ASN A 169 9.42 -2.28 16.99
C ASN A 169 8.90 -2.13 15.54
N ILE A 170 8.48 -0.93 15.12
CA ILE A 170 7.96 -0.69 13.78
C ILE A 170 9.10 -0.71 12.75
N ILE A 171 8.96 -1.56 11.73
CA ILE A 171 9.95 -1.72 10.66
C ILE A 171 9.49 -1.20 9.29
N SER A 172 8.29 -0.62 9.21
CA SER A 172 7.68 -0.14 7.95
C SER A 172 7.05 1.23 8.13
N ILE A 173 7.49 2.19 7.31
CA ILE A 173 7.05 3.58 7.35
C ILE A 173 6.61 4.03 5.96
N LEU A 174 5.42 4.61 5.88
CA LEU A 174 4.92 5.33 4.72
C LEU A 174 4.92 6.84 5.02
N SER A 175 5.80 7.61 4.36
CA SER A 175 5.91 9.06 4.60
C SER A 175 5.24 9.86 3.48
N PHE A 176 4.40 10.82 3.83
CA PHE A 176 3.91 11.87 2.94
C PHE A 176 4.74 13.17 3.03
N ALA A 177 5.74 13.20 3.92
CA ALA A 177 6.69 14.31 3.99
C ALA A 177 7.73 14.14 2.85
N PRO A 178 7.98 15.18 2.03
CA PRO A 178 8.89 15.13 0.89
C PRO A 178 10.36 15.24 1.29
N CYS A 179 10.79 14.47 2.30
CA CYS A 179 12.17 14.45 2.79
C CYS A 179 12.73 13.03 2.91
N GLU A 180 14.06 12.94 2.89
CA GLU A 180 14.78 11.72 3.24
C GLU A 180 14.82 11.56 4.77
N LEU A 181 14.38 10.41 5.27
CA LEU A 181 14.43 10.07 6.68
C LEU A 181 15.64 9.17 6.94
N CYS A 182 16.52 9.58 7.85
CA CYS A 182 17.63 8.76 8.30
C CYS A 182 17.10 7.71 9.29
N MET A 183 17.02 6.45 8.85
CA MET A 183 16.48 5.34 9.63
C MET A 183 17.48 4.18 9.71
N PRO A 184 17.40 3.34 10.77
CA PRO A 184 18.15 2.10 10.85
C PRO A 184 17.94 1.20 9.62
N GLU A 185 18.94 0.40 9.24
CA GLU A 185 18.90 -0.43 8.02
C GLU A 185 17.72 -1.43 7.98
N ASN A 186 17.26 -1.87 9.15
CA ASN A 186 16.13 -2.78 9.31
C ASN A 186 14.76 -2.10 9.12
N VAL A 187 14.69 -0.77 9.11
CA VAL A 187 13.45 -0.02 8.92
C VAL A 187 13.32 0.40 7.45
N LYS A 188 12.20 0.03 6.83
CA LYS A 188 11.88 0.40 5.45
C LYS A 188 11.01 1.65 5.42
N VAL A 189 11.48 2.67 4.71
CA VAL A 189 10.74 3.91 4.47
C VAL A 189 10.35 3.98 3.00
N THR A 190 9.08 4.24 2.72
CA THR A 190 8.59 4.59 1.39
C THR A 190 7.98 5.98 1.44
N CYS A 191 8.48 6.90 0.61
CA CYS A 191 7.94 8.26 0.52
C CYS A 191 6.94 8.36 -0.64
N VAL A 192 5.80 8.99 -0.37
CA VAL A 192 4.76 9.30 -1.34
C VAL A 192 4.81 10.79 -1.63
N ASP A 193 5.34 11.15 -2.79
CA ASP A 193 5.35 12.52 -3.29
C ASP A 193 4.40 12.65 -4.48
N LEU A 194 3.21 13.19 -4.20
CA LEU A 194 2.19 13.42 -5.22
C LEU A 194 2.66 14.42 -6.30
N SER A 195 3.53 15.37 -5.96
CA SER A 195 4.09 16.34 -6.91
C SER A 195 5.05 15.66 -7.87
N MET A 196 5.91 14.77 -7.37
CA MET A 196 6.77 13.94 -8.22
C MET A 196 5.94 13.07 -9.18
N GLU A 197 4.85 12.45 -8.71
CA GLU A 197 3.97 11.64 -9.55
C GLU A 197 3.27 12.48 -10.64
N MET A 198 2.78 13.67 -10.31
CA MET A 198 2.25 14.61 -11.31
C MET A 198 3.30 15.00 -12.35
N ALA A 199 4.55 15.27 -11.93
CA ALA A 199 5.64 15.60 -12.84
C ALA A 199 5.98 14.42 -13.78
N ARG A 200 6.01 13.19 -13.26
CA ARG A 200 6.21 11.96 -14.06
C ARG A 200 5.12 11.79 -15.10
N LEU A 201 3.86 12.02 -14.74
CA LEU A 201 2.72 11.96 -15.67
C LEU A 201 2.85 13.01 -16.79
N LEU A 202 3.21 14.26 -16.45
CA LEU A 202 3.43 15.32 -17.42
C LEU A 202 4.59 15.02 -18.37
N TYR A 203 5.69 14.44 -17.86
CA TYR A 203 6.83 14.03 -18.67
C TYR A 203 6.46 12.93 -19.67
N ASN A 204 5.82 11.86 -19.18
CA ASN A 204 5.45 10.70 -19.98
C ASN A 204 4.41 11.06 -21.06
N SER A 205 3.37 11.82 -20.70
CA SER A 205 2.35 12.27 -21.66
C SER A 205 2.95 13.11 -22.79
N ARG A 206 3.90 14.00 -22.48
CA ARG A 206 4.61 14.82 -23.48
C ARG A 206 5.50 13.97 -24.38
N GLN A 207 6.17 12.94 -23.86
CA GLN A 207 6.95 12.02 -24.71
C GLN A 207 6.09 11.22 -25.70
N THR A 208 4.91 10.76 -25.28
CA THR A 208 3.98 10.03 -26.17
C THR A 208 3.52 10.92 -27.34
N VAL A 209 3.31 12.22 -27.10
CA VAL A 209 2.96 13.19 -28.15
C VAL A 209 4.14 13.41 -29.12
N THR A 210 5.36 13.50 -28.60
CA THR A 210 6.55 13.73 -29.44
C THR A 210 6.91 12.53 -30.31
N ARG A 211 6.73 11.29 -29.81
CA ARG A 211 6.91 10.05 -30.61
C ARG A 211 5.88 9.96 -31.74
N LYS A 212 4.59 10.21 -31.46
CA LYS A 212 3.54 10.24 -32.50
C LYS A 212 3.76 11.32 -33.57
N LYS A 213 4.42 12.43 -33.24
CA LYS A 213 4.81 13.46 -34.24
C LYS A 213 6.00 13.06 -35.10
N LYS A 214 6.94 12.24 -34.60
CA LYS A 214 8.06 11.72 -35.39
C LYS A 214 7.64 10.59 -36.33
N GLU A 215 6.70 9.74 -35.92
CA GLU A 215 6.16 8.64 -36.76
C GLU A 215 5.16 9.12 -37.83
N ARG A 216 4.70 10.38 -37.76
CA ARG A 216 3.78 11.00 -38.73
C ARG A 216 4.44 11.94 -39.72
N LYS A 217 5.77 12.08 -39.71
CA LYS A 217 6.49 12.78 -40.78
C LYS A 217 6.77 11.80 -41.92
N PRO A 218 6.28 12.07 -43.15
CA PRO A 218 6.57 11.24 -44.32
C PRO A 218 8.05 11.29 -44.70
#